data_AF-A0A7S2HZG8-F1
#
_entry.id   AF-A0A7S2HZG8-F1
#
_cell.length_a   1.000
_cell.length_b   1.000
_cell.length_c   1.000
_cell.angle_alpha   90.00
_cell.angle_beta   90.00
_cell.angle_gamma   90.00
#
_symmetry.space_group_name_H-M   'P 1'
#
loop_
_entity.id
_entity.type
_entity.pdbx_description
1 polymer ?
#
loop_
_entity_poly.entity_id
_entity_poly.type
_entity_poly.pdbx_seq_one_letter_code
_entity_poly.pdbx_strand_id
1 'polypeptide(L)'
;RPGGRTSRNWLHWDQNPWRSPGFFGVQGLVALTDTDASSGGFVTVPGFHRDFEAWGRRHPEGSIPKRTAGMVPFPVPLDDEMQARRCKIVVPKGALLAWDSRMPHENFPNEGEGWRVVQYVTCKRLDPVQRQGRAAAWHA
;
A
#
# COMPACT_ATOMS: atom_id res chain seq x y z
N ARG A 1 -19.49 14.09 -11.61
CA ARG A 1 -18.14 13.47 -11.66
C ARG A 1 -17.47 13.68 -10.31
N PRO A 2 -16.84 12.67 -9.70
CA PRO A 2 -16.09 12.86 -8.47
C PRO A 2 -15.01 13.92 -8.69
N GLY A 3 -15.05 15.03 -7.93
CA GLY A 3 -14.07 16.12 -8.04
C GLY A 3 -12.71 15.78 -7.43
N GLY A 4 -12.66 14.82 -6.50
CA GLY A 4 -11.43 14.36 -5.85
C GLY A 4 -10.75 13.27 -6.66
N ARG A 5 -9.84 13.64 -7.57
CA ARG A 5 -8.95 12.69 -8.25
C ARG A 5 -7.63 12.62 -7.48
N THR A 6 -7.09 11.41 -7.32
CA THR A 6 -5.74 11.23 -6.79
C THR A 6 -4.73 11.95 -7.70
N SER A 7 -3.76 12.63 -7.08
CA SER A 7 -2.64 13.21 -7.82
C SER A 7 -1.82 12.10 -8.48
N ARG A 8 -1.15 12.44 -9.58
CA ARG A 8 -0.32 11.47 -10.31
C ARG A 8 0.96 11.20 -9.52
N ASN A 9 1.28 9.91 -9.38
CA ASN A 9 2.54 9.36 -8.86
C ASN A 9 2.90 9.72 -7.40
N TRP A 10 2.49 8.85 -6.48
CA TRP A 10 2.68 8.95 -5.03
C TRP A 10 2.98 7.57 -4.41
N LEU A 11 3.70 6.72 -5.17
CA LEU A 11 4.15 5.41 -4.74
C LEU A 11 4.82 5.48 -3.36
N HIS A 12 4.35 4.63 -2.44
CA HIS A 12 4.80 4.64 -1.05
C HIS A 12 4.71 3.26 -0.41
N TRP A 13 5.27 3.15 0.79
CA TRP A 13 5.01 2.03 1.69
C TRP A 13 4.16 2.49 2.87
N ASP A 14 3.39 1.54 3.42
CA ASP A 14 2.78 1.69 4.74
C ASP A 14 3.70 1.18 5.85
N GLN A 15 4.61 0.26 5.53
CA GLN A 15 5.66 -0.19 6.46
C GLN A 15 6.88 0.73 6.38
N ASN A 16 7.42 1.09 7.55
CA ASN A 16 8.64 1.89 7.65
C ASN A 16 9.85 1.08 7.12
N PRO A 17 10.54 1.54 6.06
CA PRO A 17 11.68 0.83 5.48
C PRO A 17 12.96 0.86 6.34
N TRP A 18 13.02 1.72 7.36
CA TRP A 18 14.21 1.91 8.20
C TRP A 18 14.10 1.30 9.60
N ARG A 19 12.88 1.13 10.13
CA ARG A 19 12.67 0.87 11.57
C ARG A 19 12.01 -0.45 11.91
N SER A 20 11.64 -1.26 10.92
CA SER A 20 10.87 -2.50 11.18
C SER A 20 11.41 -3.73 10.44
N PRO A 21 12.70 -4.09 10.64
CA PRO A 21 13.21 -5.38 10.17
C PRO A 21 12.44 -6.51 10.86
N GLY A 22 12.04 -7.54 10.10
CA GLY A 22 11.30 -8.69 10.63
C GLY A 22 9.81 -8.44 10.94
N PHE A 23 9.27 -7.25 10.67
CA PHE A 23 7.82 -7.04 10.69
C PHE A 23 7.21 -7.53 9.38
N PHE A 24 6.26 -8.46 9.47
CA PHE A 24 5.53 -9.02 8.34
C PHE A 24 4.04 -8.78 8.53
N GLY A 25 3.49 -7.86 7.75
CA GLY A 25 2.06 -7.60 7.66
C GLY A 25 1.52 -7.97 6.29
N VAL A 26 0.24 -8.30 6.25
CA VAL A 26 -0.52 -8.37 5.00
C VAL A 26 -1.47 -7.19 4.99
N GLN A 27 -1.46 -6.44 3.91
CA GLN A 27 -2.44 -5.42 3.64
C GLN A 27 -3.37 -5.92 2.54
N GLY A 28 -4.54 -5.30 2.45
CA GLY A 28 -5.49 -5.66 1.43
C GLY A 28 -6.52 -4.58 1.18
N LEU A 29 -7.24 -4.77 0.09
CA LEU A 29 -8.46 -4.03 -0.20
C LEU A 29 -9.50 -4.97 -0.80
N VAL A 30 -10.75 -4.79 -0.39
CA VAL A 30 -11.92 -5.42 -1.00
C VAL A 30 -12.57 -4.40 -1.93
N ALA A 31 -12.74 -4.75 -3.20
CA ALA A 31 -13.42 -3.89 -4.17
C ALA A 31 -14.95 -3.96 -3.97
N LEU A 32 -15.60 -2.82 -3.73
CA LEU A 32 -17.05 -2.74 -3.47
C LEU A 32 -17.85 -2.28 -4.69
N THR A 33 -17.18 -1.68 -5.66
CA THR A 33 -17.74 -1.29 -6.97
C THR A 33 -17.05 -2.04 -8.09
N ASP A 34 -17.67 -2.09 -9.26
CA ASP A 34 -17.03 -2.60 -10.47
C ASP A 34 -15.80 -1.74 -10.81
N THR A 35 -14.75 -2.39 -11.29
CA THR A 35 -13.51 -1.72 -11.67
C THR A 35 -13.04 -2.17 -13.05
N ASP A 36 -12.53 -1.21 -13.81
CA ASP A 36 -11.85 -1.41 -15.07
C ASP A 36 -10.54 -0.60 -15.09
N ALA A 37 -9.87 -0.57 -16.25
CA ALA A 37 -8.63 0.16 -16.43
C ALA A 37 -8.75 1.70 -16.24
N SER A 38 -9.97 2.25 -16.30
CA SER A 38 -10.27 3.68 -16.16
C SER A 38 -10.80 4.07 -14.78
N SER A 39 -11.28 3.11 -13.99
CA SER A 39 -11.96 3.30 -12.71
C SER A 39 -11.05 3.77 -11.57
N GLY A 40 -9.76 4.00 -11.85
CA GLY A 40 -8.73 4.06 -10.83
C GLY A 40 -8.48 2.66 -10.25
N GLY A 41 -7.46 2.53 -9.42
CA GLY A 41 -7.12 1.20 -8.92
C GLY A 41 -5.78 1.14 -8.25
N PHE A 42 -5.34 -0.07 -7.98
CA PHE A 42 -4.10 -0.33 -7.26
C PHE A 42 -2.92 -0.39 -8.22
N VAL A 43 -1.81 0.21 -7.84
CA VAL A 43 -0.51 0.04 -8.48
C VAL A 43 0.44 -0.53 -7.46
N THR A 44 1.30 -1.46 -7.87
CA THR A 44 2.42 -1.93 -7.05
C THR A 44 3.62 -2.28 -7.92
N VAL A 45 4.71 -2.71 -7.30
CA VAL A 45 5.92 -3.17 -7.97
C VAL A 45 6.11 -4.65 -7.62
N PRO A 46 5.66 -5.59 -8.47
CA PRO A 46 5.70 -7.02 -8.20
C PRO A 46 7.08 -7.50 -7.72
N GLY A 47 7.09 -8.27 -6.63
CA GLY A 47 8.31 -8.85 -6.06
C GLY A 47 9.17 -7.93 -5.20
N PHE A 48 8.88 -6.62 -5.10
CA PHE A 48 9.76 -5.65 -4.43
C PHE A 48 9.96 -5.89 -2.93
N HIS A 49 9.06 -6.60 -2.25
CA HIS A 49 9.25 -7.02 -0.85
C HIS A 49 10.59 -7.75 -0.60
N ARG A 50 11.21 -8.35 -1.63
CA ARG A 50 12.53 -8.99 -1.57
C ARG A 50 13.69 -7.99 -1.55
N ASP A 51 13.50 -6.83 -2.19
CA ASP A 51 14.48 -5.75 -2.30
C ASP A 51 14.30 -4.68 -1.21
N PHE A 52 13.19 -4.72 -0.47
CA PHE A 52 12.78 -3.71 0.51
C PHE A 52 13.87 -3.30 1.50
N GLU A 53 14.54 -4.29 2.12
CA GLU A 53 15.60 -4.02 3.09
C GLU A 53 16.84 -3.40 2.43
N ALA A 54 17.26 -3.94 1.28
CA ALA A 54 18.39 -3.40 0.53
C ALA A 54 18.11 -1.96 0.06
N TRP A 55 16.87 -1.68 -0.37
CA TRP A 55 16.44 -0.35 -0.76
C TRP A 55 16.53 0.64 0.41
N GLY A 56 16.06 0.26 1.61
CA GLY A 56 16.14 1.10 2.81
C GLY A 56 17.57 1.41 3.24
N ARG A 57 18.52 0.49 3.02
CA ARG A 57 19.96 0.73 3.25
C ARG A 57 20.58 1.68 2.23
N ARG A 58 20.17 1.60 0.95
CA ARG A 58 20.64 2.50 -0.11
C ARG A 58 20.09 3.92 0.03
N HIS A 59 18.95 4.08 0.68
CA HIS A 59 18.30 5.36 0.94
C HIS A 59 18.15 5.59 2.45
N PRO A 60 19.20 6.05 3.16
CA PRO A 60 19.15 6.24 4.61
C PRO A 60 17.99 7.12 5.08
N GLU A 61 17.50 6.91 6.31
CA GLU A 61 16.40 7.69 6.86
C GLU A 61 16.71 9.20 6.80
N GLY A 62 15.78 9.98 6.25
CA GLY A 62 15.96 11.43 6.06
C GLY A 62 16.60 11.84 4.73
N SER A 63 17.13 10.90 3.93
CA SER A 63 17.68 11.21 2.59
C SER A 63 16.62 11.53 1.54
N ILE A 64 15.36 11.10 1.77
CA ILE A 64 14.26 11.28 0.83
C ILE A 64 13.40 12.47 1.25
N PRO A 65 13.29 13.53 0.42
CA PRO A 65 12.41 14.65 0.70
C PRO A 65 10.96 14.19 0.75
N LYS A 66 10.26 14.50 1.86
CA LYS A 66 8.80 14.30 1.93
C LYS A 66 8.12 15.32 1.01
N ARG A 67 7.74 14.89 -0.19
CA ARG A 67 7.12 15.75 -1.23
C ARG A 67 5.79 16.37 -0.81
N THR A 68 5.09 15.75 0.13
CA THR A 68 3.84 16.26 0.71
C THR A 68 3.99 16.23 2.22
N ALA A 69 4.01 17.42 2.84
CA ALA A 69 4.01 17.56 4.29
C ALA A 69 2.87 16.72 4.90
N GLY A 70 3.23 15.62 5.55
CA GLY A 70 2.33 14.83 6.42
C GLY A 70 1.39 13.81 5.77
N MET A 71 1.25 13.73 4.44
CA MET A 71 0.23 12.85 3.83
C MET A 71 0.72 11.48 3.38
N VAL A 72 2.01 11.33 3.07
CA VAL A 72 2.58 10.07 2.57
C VAL A 72 3.74 9.67 3.48
N PRO A 73 3.62 8.60 4.27
CA PRO A 73 4.58 8.30 5.33
C PRO A 73 5.97 7.95 4.78
N PHE A 74 6.04 7.14 3.71
CA PHE A 74 7.29 6.63 3.14
C PHE A 74 7.25 6.69 1.60
N PRO A 75 7.47 7.86 0.98
CA PRO A 75 7.39 8.01 -0.48
C PRO A 75 8.60 7.39 -1.19
N VAL A 76 8.35 6.83 -2.36
CA VAL A 76 9.39 6.44 -3.34
C VAL A 76 9.75 7.67 -4.18
N PRO A 77 11.05 7.99 -4.37
CA PRO A 77 11.48 9.07 -5.26
C PRO A 77 10.94 8.89 -6.69
N LEU A 78 10.68 9.99 -7.40
CA LEU A 78 10.13 9.94 -8.77
C LEU A 78 11.18 9.49 -9.81
N ASP A 79 12.45 9.63 -9.46
CA ASP A 79 13.64 9.25 -10.23
C ASP A 79 14.18 7.87 -9.80
N ASP A 80 13.54 7.20 -8.85
CA ASP A 80 13.92 5.84 -8.45
C ASP A 80 13.64 4.83 -9.58
N GLU A 81 14.57 3.90 -9.80
CA GLU A 81 14.47 2.82 -10.80
C GLU A 81 13.18 2.00 -10.68
N MET A 82 12.64 1.91 -9.47
CA MET A 82 11.41 1.20 -9.16
C MET A 82 10.19 1.76 -9.90
N GLN A 83 10.20 3.05 -10.24
CA GLN A 83 9.12 3.72 -10.97
C GLN A 83 8.84 3.06 -12.34
N ALA A 84 9.88 2.48 -12.97
CA ALA A 84 9.77 1.77 -14.24
C ALA A 84 9.15 0.37 -14.11
N ARG A 85 9.08 -0.19 -12.90
CA ARG A 85 8.60 -1.55 -12.61
C ARG A 85 7.15 -1.58 -12.10
N ARG A 86 6.46 -0.44 -12.09
CA ARG A 86 5.08 -0.31 -11.61
C ARG A 86 4.10 -1.09 -12.49
N CYS A 87 3.16 -1.75 -11.86
CA CYS A 87 2.13 -2.56 -12.49
C CYS A 87 0.75 -2.15 -11.95
N LYS A 88 -0.18 -1.84 -12.86
CA LYS A 88 -1.59 -1.58 -12.52
C LYS A 88 -2.33 -2.90 -12.34
N ILE A 89 -3.07 -3.02 -11.24
CA ILE A 89 -3.89 -4.19 -10.92
C ILE A 89 -5.36 -3.75 -10.87
N VAL A 90 -6.16 -4.33 -11.76
CA VAL A 90 -7.63 -4.20 -11.73
C VAL A 90 -8.18 -5.28 -10.81
N VAL A 91 -9.07 -4.91 -9.89
CA VAL A 91 -9.58 -5.80 -8.85
C VAL A 91 -11.10 -5.90 -9.02
N PRO A 92 -11.62 -7.04 -9.52
CA PRO A 92 -13.05 -7.21 -9.73
C PRO A 92 -13.86 -6.95 -8.46
N LYS A 93 -15.10 -6.48 -8.62
CA LYS A 93 -16.03 -6.29 -7.50
C LYS A 93 -16.17 -7.57 -6.68
N GLY A 94 -16.11 -7.44 -5.36
CA GLY A 94 -16.16 -8.55 -4.40
C GLY A 94 -14.82 -9.27 -4.21
N ALA A 95 -13.80 -9.02 -5.03
CA ALA A 95 -12.49 -9.63 -4.83
C ALA A 95 -11.69 -8.91 -3.72
N LEU A 96 -10.94 -9.71 -2.97
CA LEU A 96 -9.89 -9.24 -2.07
C LEU A 96 -8.55 -9.24 -2.82
N LEU A 97 -7.95 -8.07 -2.97
CA LEU A 97 -6.53 -7.97 -3.29
C LEU A 97 -5.75 -7.91 -1.98
N ALA A 98 -4.74 -8.77 -1.84
CA ALA A 98 -3.83 -8.75 -0.69
C ALA A 98 -2.38 -8.57 -1.15
N TRP A 99 -1.59 -7.83 -0.38
CA TRP A 99 -0.16 -7.63 -0.63
C TRP A 99 0.64 -7.64 0.68
N ASP A 100 1.92 -7.99 0.58
CA ASP A 100 2.87 -7.86 1.69
C ASP A 100 3.08 -6.37 2.02
N SER A 101 3.08 -5.98 3.29
CA SER A 101 3.21 -4.56 3.71
C SER A 101 4.51 -3.87 3.27
N ARG A 102 5.50 -4.64 2.81
CA ARG A 102 6.77 -4.17 2.22
C ARG A 102 6.67 -3.90 0.72
N MET A 103 5.52 -4.16 0.10
CA MET A 103 5.27 -3.84 -1.30
C MET A 103 4.92 -2.35 -1.42
N PRO A 104 5.66 -1.59 -2.24
CA PRO A 104 5.32 -0.22 -2.53
C PRO A 104 4.03 -0.19 -3.35
N HIS A 105 3.16 0.76 -3.06
CA HIS A 105 1.87 0.86 -3.72
C HIS A 105 1.37 2.29 -3.83
N GLU A 106 0.43 2.50 -4.74
CA GLU A 106 -0.30 3.76 -4.92
C GLU A 106 -1.66 3.48 -5.56
N ASN A 107 -2.50 4.50 -5.64
CA ASN A 107 -3.68 4.46 -6.48
C ASN A 107 -3.46 5.25 -7.78
N PHE A 108 -3.81 4.66 -8.93
CA PHE A 108 -3.88 5.41 -10.18
C PHE A 108 -5.22 6.17 -10.29
N PRO A 109 -5.26 7.32 -11.00
CA PRO A 109 -6.45 8.17 -11.06
C PRO A 109 -7.70 7.48 -11.60
N ASN A 110 -8.86 7.82 -11.04
CA ASN A 110 -10.15 7.47 -11.60
C ASN A 110 -10.53 8.48 -12.70
N GLU A 111 -10.52 8.01 -13.93
CA GLU A 111 -10.88 8.75 -15.15
C GLU A 111 -12.31 8.44 -15.59
N GLY A 112 -12.93 7.40 -15.04
CA GLY A 112 -14.31 7.00 -15.27
C GLY A 112 -15.35 7.92 -14.60
N GLU A 113 -16.63 7.60 -14.85
CA GLU A 113 -17.76 8.40 -14.36
C GLU A 113 -18.29 7.93 -13.00
N GLY A 114 -18.05 6.66 -12.66
CA GLY A 114 -18.49 6.02 -11.43
C GLY A 114 -17.55 6.27 -10.24
N TRP A 115 -18.07 6.03 -9.03
CA TRP A 115 -17.29 6.02 -7.81
C TRP A 115 -16.45 4.74 -7.70
N ARG A 116 -15.20 4.87 -7.26
CA ARG A 116 -14.39 3.74 -6.81
C ARG A 116 -14.54 3.63 -5.31
N VAL A 117 -15.15 2.55 -4.84
CA VAL A 117 -15.31 2.28 -3.40
C VAL A 117 -14.59 0.99 -3.06
N VAL A 118 -13.73 1.05 -2.03
CA VAL A 118 -12.96 -0.08 -1.54
C VAL A 118 -12.93 -0.07 -0.02
N GLN A 119 -12.85 -1.24 0.60
CA GLN A 119 -12.57 -1.39 2.03
C GLN A 119 -11.14 -1.85 2.21
N TYR A 120 -10.29 -1.04 2.83
CA TYR A 120 -8.94 -1.47 3.19
C TYR A 120 -8.96 -2.41 4.40
N VAL A 121 -8.11 -3.42 4.36
CA VAL A 121 -7.94 -4.43 5.41
C VAL A 121 -6.47 -4.53 5.75
N THR A 122 -6.14 -4.72 7.03
CA THR A 122 -4.76 -4.94 7.47
C THR A 122 -4.73 -6.10 8.46
N CYS A 123 -3.88 -7.08 8.17
CA CYS A 123 -3.67 -8.26 8.96
C CYS A 123 -2.23 -8.25 9.49
N LYS A 124 -2.09 -8.25 10.81
CA LYS A 124 -0.78 -8.36 11.48
C LYS A 124 -0.71 -9.69 12.19
N ARG A 125 0.45 -10.33 12.12
CA ARG A 125 0.72 -11.51 12.96
C ARG A 125 0.77 -11.04 14.41
N LEU A 126 -0.08 -11.64 15.24
CA LEU A 126 -0.03 -11.42 16.68
C LEU A 126 1.05 -12.31 17.29
N ASP A 127 1.85 -11.73 18.18
CA ASP A 127 2.70 -12.50 19.09
C ASP A 127 1.83 -13.29 20.10
N PRO A 128 2.40 -14.25 20.85
CA PRO A 128 1.65 -15.04 21.81
C PRO A 128 0.91 -14.22 22.87
N VAL A 129 1.51 -13.13 23.35
CA VAL A 129 0.94 -12.25 24.39
C VAL A 129 -0.27 -11.49 23.82
N GLN A 130 -0.11 -10.89 22.64
CA GLN A 130 -1.18 -10.21 21.92
C GLN A 130 -2.35 -11.14 21.60
N ARG A 131 -2.05 -12.38 21.21
CA ARG A 131 -3.08 -13.39 20.91
C ARG A 131 -3.86 -13.75 22.16
N GLN A 132 -3.18 -14.01 23.28
CA GLN A 132 -3.83 -14.33 24.55
C GLN A 132 -4.72 -13.16 25.03
N GLY A 133 -4.22 -11.93 24.95
CA GLY A 133 -4.98 -10.73 25.29
C GLY A 133 -6.25 -10.56 24.45
N ARG A 134 -6.16 -10.76 23.13
CA ARG A 134 -7.35 -10.73 22.25
C ARG A 134 -8.34 -11.85 22.56
N ALA A 135 -7.87 -13.07 22.83
CA ALA A 135 -8.74 -14.19 23.17
C ALA A 135 -9.49 -13.92 24.48
N ALA A 136 -8.81 -13.42 25.50
CA ALA A 136 -9.44 -13.04 26.77
C ALA A 136 -10.52 -11.96 26.58
N ALA A 137 -10.22 -10.91 25.81
CA ALA A 137 -11.18 -9.83 25.53
C ALA A 137 -12.40 -10.29 24.71
N TRP A 138 -12.25 -11.31 23.86
CA TRP A 138 -13.37 -11.86 23.07
C TRP A 138 -14.35 -12.69 23.91
N HIS A 139 -13.86 -13.30 24.99
CA HIS A 139 -14.65 -14.14 25.89
C HIS A 139 -15.18 -13.41 27.14
N ALA A 140 -14.85 -12.12 27.30
CA ALA A 140 -15.37 -11.25 28.35
C ALA A 140 -16.70 -10.61 27.94
#